data_AF-H2ZUI5-F1
#
_entry.id   AF-H2ZUI5-F1
#
_cell.length_a   1.000
_cell.length_b   1.000
_cell.length_c   1.000
_cell.angle_alpha   90.00
_cell.angle_beta   90.00
_cell.angle_gamma   90.00
#
_symmetry.space_group_name_H-M   'P 1'
#
loop_
_entity.id
_entity.type
_entity.pdbx_description
1 polymer ?
#
loop_
_entity_poly.entity_id
_entity_poly.type
_entity_poly.pdbx_seq_one_letter_code
_entity_poly.pdbx_strand_id
1 'polypeptide(L)'
;LLHRKQNISHKQCSVFVIFIRLADYLIMNTLHILAVNSVTALLKYLTEQLKQTPLADEINSWNTEQKEKADTSDRKGTKVCGAQEEEEPLLPMFLTELILESPALFFQPSLDDFLEGTAEAVKRFQDTVFSVANLVPDSYFNAFTQPIINNKLEEKTCGEGPSLATMFDNDKHLQSIVQKIKETIQLAFDTANIYADTFETFCQYFKENESLNLDVLKEQDHGVPFFAEQLEKYHREHKDALAIKEKRNLGMLLVDASKLKAKLIPSPLRCLEAINDLLPTLAKKKMDAIISEAQDAQFKLEMVPTTTTEYVNSLIFLDDIQERV
;
A
#
# COMPACT_ATOMS: atom_id res chain seq x y z
N LEU A 1 56.85 42.05 41.36
CA LEU A 1 55.65 42.70 40.75
C LEU A 1 55.18 42.00 39.47
N LEU A 2 56.08 41.67 38.52
CA LEU A 2 55.76 40.89 37.31
C LEU A 2 55.12 39.51 37.58
N HIS A 3 55.70 38.70 38.47
CA HIS A 3 55.13 37.39 38.83
C HIS A 3 53.74 37.47 39.48
N ARG A 4 53.43 38.54 40.25
CA ARG A 4 52.08 38.74 40.81
C ARG A 4 51.07 39.12 39.73
N LYS A 5 51.45 39.94 38.75
CA LYS A 5 50.60 40.27 37.59
C LYS A 5 50.33 39.05 36.70
N GLN A 6 51.35 38.22 36.46
CA GLN A 6 51.19 36.95 35.73
C GLN A 6 50.23 36.00 36.44
N ASN A 7 50.34 35.83 37.77
CA ASN A 7 49.46 34.94 38.53
C ASN A 7 48.00 35.41 38.56
N ILE A 8 47.74 36.72 38.56
CA ILE A 8 46.39 37.29 38.49
C ILE A 8 45.79 37.05 37.09
N SER A 9 46.58 37.26 36.03
CA SER A 9 46.20 36.95 34.64
C SER A 9 45.88 35.47 34.45
N HIS A 10 46.62 34.58 35.10
CA HIS A 10 46.42 33.13 35.05
C HIS A 10 45.12 32.68 35.72
N LYS A 11 44.79 33.27 36.88
CA LYS A 11 43.52 33.03 37.57
C LYS A 11 42.33 33.57 36.77
N GLN A 12 42.47 34.75 36.15
CA GLN A 12 41.43 35.33 35.30
C GLN A 12 41.19 34.49 34.04
N CYS A 13 42.25 34.02 33.36
CA CYS A 13 42.12 33.11 32.22
C CYS A 13 41.49 31.76 32.62
N SER A 14 41.87 31.20 33.77
CA SER A 14 41.29 29.96 34.29
C SER A 14 39.79 30.11 34.61
N VAL A 15 39.38 31.21 35.23
CA VAL A 15 37.95 31.49 35.50
C VAL A 15 37.17 31.68 34.19
N PHE A 16 37.75 32.37 33.21
CA PHE A 16 37.13 32.57 31.90
C PHE A 16 36.99 31.27 31.11
N VAL A 17 37.98 30.39 31.17
CA VAL A 17 37.91 29.02 30.63
C VAL A 17 36.80 28.21 31.26
N ILE A 18 36.66 28.26 32.59
CA ILE A 18 35.57 27.58 33.31
C ILE A 18 34.21 28.14 32.89
N PHE A 19 34.11 29.45 32.69
CA PHE A 19 32.89 30.10 32.20
C PHE A 19 32.54 29.69 30.77
N ILE A 20 33.50 29.65 29.85
CA ILE A 20 33.28 29.17 28.47
C ILE A 20 32.82 27.70 28.48
N ARG A 21 33.44 26.84 29.30
CA ARG A 21 33.00 25.45 29.46
C ARG A 21 31.57 25.36 29.98
N LEU A 22 31.22 26.17 30.98
CA LEU A 22 29.85 26.23 31.50
C LEU A 22 28.85 26.68 30.42
N ALA A 23 29.21 27.67 29.61
CA ALA A 23 28.40 28.12 28.48
C ALA A 23 28.19 27.00 27.45
N ASP A 24 29.23 26.24 27.11
CA ASP A 24 29.11 25.07 26.24
C ASP A 24 28.17 24.00 26.82
N TYR A 25 28.28 23.69 28.11
CA TYR A 25 27.35 22.76 28.76
C TYR A 25 25.89 23.26 28.70
N LEU A 26 25.67 24.57 28.90
CA LEU A 26 24.33 25.15 28.82
C LEU A 26 23.78 25.12 27.40
N ILE A 27 24.56 25.53 26.40
CA ILE A 27 24.18 25.52 24.98
C ILE A 27 23.84 24.08 24.58
N MET A 28 24.73 23.12 24.86
CA MET A 28 24.53 21.71 24.52
C MET A 28 23.31 21.11 25.20
N ASN A 29 23.05 21.44 26.47
CA ASN A 29 21.85 20.99 27.16
C ASN A 29 20.58 21.58 26.54
N THR A 30 20.57 22.87 26.18
CA THR A 30 19.41 23.49 25.53
C THR A 30 19.14 22.90 24.14
N LEU A 31 20.21 22.61 23.40
CA LEU A 31 20.18 21.96 22.09
C LEU A 31 19.67 20.52 22.17
N HIS A 32 20.11 19.77 23.18
CA HIS A 32 19.59 18.43 23.49
C HIS A 32 18.08 18.48 23.79
N ILE A 33 17.66 19.36 24.70
CA ILE A 33 16.25 19.53 25.07
C ILE A 33 15.40 19.93 23.85
N LEU A 34 15.91 20.80 22.98
CA LEU A 34 15.24 21.19 21.74
C LEU A 34 15.01 20.00 20.81
N ALA A 35 16.02 19.15 20.61
CA ALA A 35 15.91 17.95 19.79
C ALA A 35 14.87 16.97 20.36
N VAL A 36 14.96 16.67 21.66
CA VAL A 36 14.03 15.76 22.34
C VAL A 36 12.60 16.30 22.28
N ASN A 37 12.39 17.60 22.49
CA ASN A 37 11.07 18.22 22.40
C ASN A 37 10.51 18.16 20.97
N SER A 38 11.35 18.32 19.96
CA SER A 38 10.93 18.23 18.55
C SER A 38 10.47 16.81 18.20
N VAL A 39 11.23 15.78 18.60
CA VAL A 39 10.85 14.38 18.40
C VAL A 39 9.60 14.01 19.22
N THR A 40 9.46 14.55 20.43
CA THR A 40 8.25 14.37 21.26
C THR A 40 7.02 15.01 20.63
N ALA A 41 7.16 16.20 20.04
CA ALA A 41 6.09 16.86 19.31
C ALA A 41 5.65 16.03 18.10
N LEU A 42 6.60 15.48 17.33
CA LEU A 42 6.31 14.57 16.23
C LEU A 42 5.51 13.34 16.69
N LEU A 43 5.94 12.68 17.77
CA LEU A 43 5.21 11.55 18.34
C LEU A 43 3.78 11.97 18.74
N LYS A 44 3.62 13.12 19.39
CA LYS A 44 2.29 13.61 19.82
C LYS A 44 1.33 13.75 18.64
N TYR A 45 1.78 14.35 17.54
CA TYR A 45 0.95 14.50 16.35
C TYR A 45 0.57 13.14 15.75
N LEU A 46 1.52 12.20 15.66
CA LEU A 46 1.24 10.84 15.16
C LEU A 46 0.24 10.09 16.07
N THR A 47 0.40 10.17 17.38
CA THR A 47 -0.52 9.52 18.34
C THR A 47 -1.91 10.16 18.31
N GLU A 48 -2.02 11.47 18.10
CA GLU A 48 -3.31 12.15 17.98
C GLU A 48 -4.08 11.70 16.74
N GLN A 49 -3.39 11.52 15.61
CA GLN A 49 -3.98 10.95 14.39
C GLN A 49 -4.34 9.47 14.55
N LEU A 50 -3.55 8.69 15.29
CA LEU A 50 -3.87 7.29 15.57
C LEU A 50 -5.18 7.13 16.37
N LYS A 51 -5.54 8.09 17.20
CA LYS A 51 -6.84 8.06 17.93
C LYS A 51 -8.05 8.20 17.01
N GLN A 52 -7.85 8.73 15.81
CA GLN A 52 -8.89 8.90 14.79
C GLN A 52 -8.97 7.68 13.87
N THR A 53 -8.17 6.64 14.13
CA THR A 53 -8.21 5.39 13.38
C THR A 53 -9.51 4.63 13.67
N PRO A 54 -10.28 4.25 12.64
CA PRO A 54 -11.51 3.47 12.81
C PRO A 54 -11.20 2.08 13.38
N LEU A 55 -12.14 1.51 14.14
CA LEU A 55 -11.98 0.17 14.72
C LEU A 55 -12.02 -0.91 13.64
N ALA A 56 -11.31 -2.02 13.87
CA ALA A 56 -11.25 -3.15 12.93
C ALA A 56 -12.65 -3.70 12.57
N ASP A 57 -13.60 -3.65 13.50
CA ASP A 57 -14.97 -4.10 13.27
C ASP A 57 -15.74 -3.20 12.30
N GLU A 58 -15.48 -1.89 12.31
CA GLU A 58 -16.04 -0.92 11.34
C GLU A 58 -15.43 -1.13 9.95
N ILE A 59 -14.14 -1.46 9.89
CA ILE A 59 -13.46 -1.74 8.62
C ILE A 59 -14.07 -2.97 7.93
N ASN A 60 -14.40 -4.00 8.72
CA ASN A 60 -15.03 -5.21 8.22
C ASN A 60 -16.49 -4.99 7.80
N SER A 61 -17.25 -4.12 8.49
CA SER A 61 -18.64 -3.83 8.13
C SER A 61 -18.78 -3.09 6.79
N TRP A 62 -17.75 -2.36 6.38
CA TRP A 62 -17.72 -1.64 5.12
C TRP A 62 -17.84 -2.54 3.88
N ASN A 63 -17.38 -3.79 3.97
CA ASN A 63 -17.58 -4.78 2.92
C ASN A 63 -19.07 -5.17 2.76
N THR A 64 -19.79 -5.26 3.88
CA THR A 64 -21.21 -5.62 3.91
C THR A 64 -22.08 -4.49 3.35
N GLU A 65 -21.81 -3.24 3.75
CA GLU A 65 -22.53 -2.07 3.26
C GLU A 65 -22.32 -1.82 1.76
N GLN A 66 -21.11 -2.11 1.24
CA GLN A 66 -20.84 -2.01 -0.20
C GLN A 66 -21.60 -3.08 -1.01
N LYS A 67 -21.69 -4.31 -0.49
CA LYS A 67 -22.51 -5.37 -1.10
C LYS A 67 -24.01 -5.04 -1.10
N GLU A 68 -24.54 -4.52 0.01
CA GLU A 68 -25.96 -4.14 0.10
C GLU A 68 -26.34 -2.97 -0.82
N LYS A 69 -25.44 -1.99 -1.01
CA LYS A 69 -25.64 -0.89 -1.97
C LYS A 69 -25.56 -1.38 -3.42
N ALA A 70 -24.75 -2.39 -3.72
CA ALA A 70 -24.70 -3.01 -5.04
C ALA A 70 -26.01 -3.79 -5.35
N ASP A 71 -26.53 -4.56 -4.39
CA ASP A 71 -27.73 -5.38 -4.58
C ASP A 71 -29.04 -4.58 -4.66
N THR A 72 -29.13 -3.46 -3.93
CA THR A 72 -30.33 -2.59 -3.96
C THR A 72 -30.48 -1.76 -5.24
N SER A 73 -29.38 -1.55 -5.99
CA SER A 73 -29.40 -0.80 -7.24
C SER A 73 -30.11 -1.52 -8.41
N ASP A 74 -30.31 -2.84 -8.34
CA ASP A 74 -30.98 -3.63 -9.40
C ASP A 74 -32.51 -3.58 -9.36
N ARG A 75 -33.13 -2.99 -8.32
CA ARG A 75 -34.61 -3.00 -8.18
C ARG A 75 -35.31 -1.68 -8.44
N LYS A 76 -34.62 -0.55 -8.65
CA LYS A 76 -35.27 0.73 -8.98
C LYS A 76 -34.39 1.59 -9.87
N GLY A 77 -34.71 1.60 -11.17
CA GLY A 77 -34.42 2.74 -12.03
C GLY A 77 -35.23 3.94 -11.57
N THR A 78 -34.71 4.72 -10.61
CA THR A 78 -35.17 6.08 -10.32
C THR A 78 -34.05 6.83 -9.63
N LYS A 79 -33.59 7.91 -10.26
CA LYS A 79 -32.71 8.94 -9.70
C LYS A 79 -33.10 9.27 -8.27
N VAL A 80 -32.20 9.03 -7.31
CA VAL A 80 -32.13 9.80 -6.08
C VAL A 80 -30.66 10.12 -5.85
N CYS A 81 -30.38 11.42 -5.83
CA CYS A 81 -29.10 11.98 -5.42
C CYS A 81 -28.72 11.42 -4.06
N GLY A 82 -27.65 10.62 -4.02
CA GLY A 82 -27.05 10.18 -2.77
C GLY A 82 -26.39 11.37 -2.12
N ALA A 83 -26.95 11.78 -0.98
CA ALA A 83 -26.30 12.69 -0.05
C ALA A 83 -24.86 12.22 0.16
N GLN A 84 -23.91 13.09 -0.15
CA GLN A 84 -22.58 13.00 0.40
C GLN A 84 -22.77 13.05 1.92
N GLU A 85 -22.53 11.93 2.59
CA GLU A 85 -22.19 11.99 4.01
C GLU A 85 -20.94 12.87 4.08
N GLU A 86 -21.17 14.13 4.42
CA GLU A 86 -20.17 15.05 4.94
C GLU A 86 -19.72 14.47 6.28
N GLU A 87 -18.95 13.37 6.24
CA GLU A 87 -17.99 13.09 7.31
C GLU A 87 -17.08 14.31 7.35
N GLU A 88 -17.00 14.99 8.50
CA GLU A 88 -16.04 16.08 8.73
C GLU A 88 -14.70 15.67 8.11
N PRO A 89 -14.06 16.51 7.27
CA PRO A 89 -12.89 16.09 6.52
C PRO A 89 -11.76 15.83 7.49
N LEU A 90 -11.67 14.59 7.97
CA LEU A 90 -10.49 14.03 8.62
C LEU A 90 -9.37 14.28 7.61
N LEU A 91 -8.42 15.14 7.98
CA LEU A 91 -7.27 15.47 7.15
C LEU A 91 -6.24 14.37 7.36
N PRO A 92 -6.16 13.37 6.45
CA PRO A 92 -5.16 12.32 6.58
C PRO A 92 -3.77 12.93 6.51
N MET A 93 -2.86 12.45 7.35
CA MET A 93 -1.49 12.95 7.38
C MET A 93 -0.68 12.42 6.20
N PHE A 94 -0.92 11.18 5.79
CA PHE A 94 -0.17 10.50 4.74
C PHE A 94 -1.09 9.82 3.73
N LEU A 95 -0.62 9.76 2.48
CA LEU A 95 -1.28 9.05 1.40
C LEU A 95 -0.47 7.81 1.06
N THR A 96 -1.15 6.67 0.99
CA THR A 96 -0.58 5.39 0.58
C THR A 96 -1.46 4.77 -0.48
N GLU A 97 -0.87 4.36 -1.59
CA GLU A 97 -1.57 3.72 -2.69
C GLU A 97 -1.57 2.20 -2.52
N LEU A 98 -2.71 1.56 -2.77
CA LEU A 98 -2.84 0.11 -2.81
C LEU A 98 -2.72 -0.38 -4.25
N ILE A 99 -1.70 -1.19 -4.52
CA ILE A 99 -1.35 -1.67 -5.86
C ILE A 99 -1.45 -3.20 -5.89
N LEU A 100 -2.09 -3.72 -6.92
CA LEU A 100 -2.10 -5.14 -7.24
C LEU A 100 -0.95 -5.47 -8.19
N GLU A 101 -0.02 -6.31 -7.76
CA GLU A 101 1.09 -6.80 -8.58
C GLU A 101 1.36 -8.28 -8.28
N SER A 102 1.28 -9.14 -9.29
CA SER A 102 1.55 -10.58 -9.19
C SER A 102 0.90 -11.26 -7.98
N PRO A 103 -0.34 -11.76 -8.16
CA PRO A 103 -1.57 -11.55 -7.37
C PRO A 103 -1.50 -11.05 -5.91
N ALA A 104 -0.46 -10.33 -5.50
CA ALA A 104 -0.31 -9.79 -4.15
C ALA A 104 -0.63 -8.29 -4.11
N LEU A 105 -1.11 -7.85 -2.95
CA LEU A 105 -1.37 -6.45 -2.66
C LEU A 105 -0.14 -5.84 -1.99
N PHE A 106 0.28 -4.69 -2.47
CA PHE A 106 1.38 -3.93 -1.89
C PHE A 106 0.98 -2.48 -1.69
N PHE A 107 1.53 -1.89 -0.63
CA PHE A 107 1.40 -0.48 -0.32
C PHE A 107 2.58 0.29 -0.91
N GLN A 108 2.28 1.40 -1.57
CA GLN A 108 3.28 2.35 -2.05
C GLN A 108 2.91 3.77 -1.58
N PRO A 109 3.70 4.41 -0.71
CA PRO A 109 4.92 3.92 -0.05
C PRO A 109 4.66 2.77 0.93
N SER A 110 5.64 1.88 1.08
CA SER A 110 5.56 0.74 2.00
C SER A 110 5.78 1.17 3.46
N LEU A 111 5.46 0.27 4.40
CA LEU A 111 5.77 0.47 5.82
C LEU A 111 7.25 0.81 6.03
N ASP A 112 8.16 0.10 5.36
CA ASP A 112 9.60 0.31 5.48
C ASP A 112 9.99 1.71 4.98
N ASP A 113 9.38 2.20 3.89
CA ASP A 113 9.63 3.56 3.38
C ASP A 113 9.22 4.63 4.39
N PHE A 114 8.08 4.43 5.09
CA PHE A 114 7.63 5.34 6.14
C PHE A 114 8.55 5.31 7.37
N LEU A 115 9.00 4.11 7.76
CA LEU A 115 9.94 3.96 8.87
C LEU A 115 11.30 4.58 8.55
N GLU A 116 11.80 4.41 7.33
CA GLU A 116 13.05 5.02 6.86
C GLU A 116 12.92 6.54 6.78
N GLY A 117 11.86 7.06 6.15
CA GLY A 117 11.62 8.50 6.05
C GLY A 117 11.47 9.18 7.43
N THR A 118 10.82 8.50 8.38
CA THR A 118 10.69 9.02 9.74
C THR A 118 12.02 8.95 10.50
N ALA A 119 12.80 7.89 10.31
CA ALA A 119 14.15 7.79 10.88
C ALA A 119 15.10 8.85 10.30
N GLU A 120 15.01 9.13 9.00
CA GLU A 120 15.76 10.19 8.35
C GLU A 120 15.36 11.57 8.89
N ALA A 121 14.07 11.84 9.09
CA ALA A 121 13.60 13.08 9.70
C ALA A 121 14.17 13.29 11.11
N VAL A 122 14.16 12.24 11.94
CA VAL A 122 14.77 12.29 13.28
C VAL A 122 16.28 12.51 13.21
N LYS A 123 16.97 11.83 12.27
CA LYS A 123 18.40 12.02 12.05
C LYS A 123 18.72 13.45 11.63
N ARG A 124 17.93 14.05 10.74
CA ARG A 124 18.09 15.46 10.34
C ARG A 124 17.91 16.43 11.50
N PHE A 125 17.02 16.13 12.46
CA PHE A 125 16.94 16.92 13.69
C PHE A 125 18.24 16.84 14.49
N GLN A 126 18.85 15.66 14.62
CA GLN A 126 20.14 15.50 15.29
C GLN A 126 21.28 16.22 14.54
N ASP A 127 21.37 16.04 13.22
CA ASP A 127 22.39 16.67 12.37
C ASP A 127 22.34 18.19 12.42
N THR A 128 21.12 18.77 12.45
CA THR A 128 20.93 20.22 12.60
C THR A 128 21.51 20.72 13.92
N VAL A 129 21.35 19.95 14.99
CA VAL A 129 21.85 20.33 16.31
C VAL A 129 23.36 20.11 16.41
N PHE A 130 23.92 19.09 15.75
CA PHE A 130 25.38 18.89 15.63
C PHE A 130 26.09 19.98 14.82
N SER A 131 25.38 20.71 13.96
CA SER A 131 25.98 21.81 13.19
C SER A 131 26.43 22.99 14.07
N VAL A 132 25.96 23.07 15.32
CA VAL A 132 26.36 24.10 16.27
C VAL A 132 27.71 23.71 16.89
N ALA A 133 28.76 24.47 16.55
CA ALA A 133 30.10 24.24 17.08
C ALA A 133 30.21 24.65 18.55
N ASN A 134 30.99 23.87 19.31
CA ASN A 134 31.37 24.22 20.69
C ASN A 134 32.23 25.49 20.72
N LEU A 135 32.11 26.29 21.78
CA LEU A 135 32.89 27.51 21.99
C LEU A 135 34.31 27.21 22.49
N VAL A 136 34.53 26.10 23.22
CA VAL A 136 35.85 25.69 23.74
C VAL A 136 36.92 25.50 22.64
N PRO A 137 36.65 24.82 21.49
CA PRO A 137 37.61 24.67 20.41
C PRO A 137 37.70 25.88 19.46
N ASP A 138 36.86 26.91 19.60
CA ASP A 138 36.82 28.04 18.68
C ASP A 138 38.10 28.90 18.79
N SER A 139 38.69 29.14 17.61
CA SER A 139 39.90 29.96 17.42
C SER A 139 39.81 31.36 18.02
N TYR A 140 38.61 31.92 18.13
CA TYR A 140 38.37 33.22 18.77
C TYR A 140 38.77 33.21 20.26
N PHE A 141 38.56 32.09 20.96
CA PHE A 141 38.88 31.95 22.38
C PHE A 141 40.29 31.44 22.65
N ASN A 142 41.10 31.15 21.61
CA ASN A 142 42.51 30.72 21.75
C ASN A 142 43.36 31.70 22.57
N ALA A 143 43.04 33.00 22.52
CA ALA A 143 43.71 34.02 23.34
C ALA A 143 43.57 33.77 24.86
N PHE A 144 42.55 33.03 25.27
CA PHE A 144 42.24 32.70 26.67
C PHE A 144 42.42 31.22 26.99
N THR A 145 42.25 30.32 26.02
CA THR A 145 42.39 28.86 26.18
C THR A 145 43.83 28.36 25.91
N GLN A 146 44.65 29.16 25.21
CA GLN A 146 46.07 28.92 24.92
C GLN A 146 46.89 30.22 25.00
N PRO A 147 47.05 30.85 26.18
CA PRO A 147 47.79 32.10 26.30
C PRO A 147 49.28 31.91 25.96
N ILE A 148 49.85 32.83 25.17
CA ILE A 148 51.29 32.86 24.87
C ILE A 148 52.01 33.47 26.07
N ILE A 149 52.76 32.66 26.80
CA ILE A 149 53.55 33.10 27.96
C ILE A 149 55.02 32.88 27.63
N ASN A 150 55.83 33.95 27.67
CA ASN A 150 57.28 33.87 27.51
C ASN A 150 57.73 33.19 26.18
N ASN A 151 57.10 33.55 25.05
CA ASN A 151 57.34 32.94 23.73
C ASN A 151 57.10 31.43 23.64
N LYS A 152 56.40 30.83 24.62
CA LYS A 152 55.95 29.43 24.58
C LYS A 152 54.43 29.37 24.63
N LEU A 153 53.88 28.51 23.78
CA LEU A 153 52.45 28.24 23.68
C LEU A 153 52.12 27.22 24.77
N GLU A 154 51.30 27.58 25.76
CA GLU A 154 50.86 26.60 26.76
C GLU A 154 49.87 25.59 26.15
N GLU A 155 49.95 24.34 26.62
CA GLU A 155 49.03 23.27 26.21
C GLU A 155 47.59 23.63 26.60
N LYS A 156 46.62 23.24 25.77
CA LYS A 156 45.19 23.44 26.06
C LYS A 156 44.86 22.80 27.40
N THR A 157 44.66 23.62 28.42
CA THR A 157 44.20 23.17 29.74
C THR A 157 42.71 22.77 29.71
N CYS A 158 42.04 23.02 28.59
CA CYS A 158 40.66 22.69 28.33
C CYS A 158 40.61 21.36 27.55
N GLY A 159 39.97 20.31 28.10
CA GLY A 159 39.63 19.12 27.30
C GLY A 159 38.66 19.45 26.15
N GLU A 160 38.26 18.45 25.36
CA GLU A 160 37.46 18.62 24.13
C GLU A 160 36.02 19.14 24.32
N GLY A 161 35.60 19.45 25.55
CA GLY A 161 34.25 19.91 25.87
C GLY A 161 33.21 18.77 25.90
N PRO A 162 31.94 19.07 26.20
CA PRO A 162 30.86 18.09 26.12
C PRO A 162 30.61 17.63 24.68
N SER A 163 30.39 16.34 24.48
CA SER A 163 29.97 15.77 23.19
C SER A 163 28.47 15.50 23.18
N LEU A 164 27.73 16.21 22.33
CA LEU A 164 26.29 16.00 22.18
C LEU A 164 25.97 14.62 21.62
N ALA A 165 26.84 14.07 20.77
CA ALA A 165 26.66 12.73 20.21
C ALA A 165 26.58 11.68 21.33
N THR A 166 27.51 11.74 22.28
CA THR A 166 27.49 10.85 23.45
C THR A 166 26.27 11.08 24.35
N MET A 167 25.69 12.28 24.35
CA MET A 167 24.49 12.58 25.12
C MET A 167 23.26 11.91 24.49
N PHE A 168 23.12 11.98 23.17
CA PHE A 168 22.03 11.31 22.44
C PHE A 168 22.15 9.78 22.47
N ASP A 169 23.36 9.23 22.33
CA ASP A 169 23.58 7.78 22.38
C ASP A 169 23.18 7.19 23.74
N ASN A 170 23.34 7.96 24.81
CA ASN A 170 22.99 7.57 26.18
C ASN A 170 21.56 7.95 26.59
N ASP A 171 20.83 8.73 25.77
CA ASP A 171 19.48 9.17 26.10
C ASP A 171 18.44 8.05 25.84
N LYS A 172 18.16 7.30 26.90
CA LYS A 172 17.12 6.25 26.91
C LYS A 172 15.72 6.80 26.63
N HIS A 173 15.44 8.05 27.02
CA HIS A 173 14.14 8.66 26.80
C HIS A 173 13.94 8.96 25.32
N LEU A 174 14.92 9.56 24.65
CA LEU A 174 14.89 9.77 23.20
C LEU A 174 14.75 8.44 22.45
N GLN A 175 15.53 7.42 22.80
CA GLN A 175 15.41 6.09 22.20
C GLN A 175 14.01 5.50 22.37
N SER A 176 13.39 5.67 23.55
CA SER A 176 12.01 5.23 23.81
C SER A 176 10.99 5.99 22.95
N ILE A 177 11.14 7.30 22.76
CA ILE A 177 10.24 8.09 21.90
C ILE A 177 10.36 7.63 20.45
N VAL A 178 11.59 7.46 19.94
CA VAL A 178 11.82 6.97 18.58
C VAL A 178 11.19 5.59 18.37
N GLN A 179 11.30 4.70 19.36
CA GLN A 179 10.67 3.39 19.31
C GLN A 179 9.13 3.48 19.27
N LYS A 180 8.53 4.35 20.10
CA LYS A 180 7.07 4.59 20.08
C LYS A 180 6.57 5.17 18.76
N ILE A 181 7.38 6.00 18.09
CA ILE A 181 7.06 6.51 16.75
C ILE A 181 6.96 5.35 15.77
N LYS A 182 7.92 4.42 15.78
CA LYS A 182 7.89 3.21 14.93
C LYS A 182 6.67 2.35 15.22
N GLU A 183 6.36 2.11 16.49
CA GLU A 183 5.17 1.36 16.91
C GLU A 183 3.86 2.02 16.48
N THR A 184 3.79 3.35 16.53
CA THR A 184 2.60 4.11 16.07
C THR A 184 2.38 3.96 14.57
N ILE A 185 3.47 4.02 13.79
CA ILE A 185 3.42 3.81 12.33
C ILE A 185 3.01 2.36 12.03
N GLN A 186 3.58 1.39 12.74
CA GLN A 186 3.25 -0.02 12.61
C GLN A 186 1.74 -0.26 12.83
N LEU A 187 1.17 0.26 13.91
CA LEU A 187 -0.26 0.09 14.21
C LEU A 187 -1.16 0.64 13.09
N ALA A 188 -0.78 1.76 12.47
CA ALA A 188 -1.54 2.32 11.36
C ALA A 188 -1.47 1.43 10.12
N PHE A 189 -0.30 0.85 9.83
CA PHE A 189 -0.15 -0.12 8.76
C PHE A 189 -0.83 -1.46 9.06
N ASP A 190 -0.88 -1.91 10.31
CA ASP A 190 -1.64 -3.10 10.70
C ASP A 190 -3.14 -2.88 10.43
N THR A 191 -3.65 -1.69 10.70
CA THR A 191 -5.02 -1.30 10.33
C THR A 191 -5.22 -1.25 8.81
N ALA A 192 -4.24 -0.72 8.08
CA ALA A 192 -4.26 -0.73 6.62
C ALA A 192 -4.21 -2.16 6.05
N ASN A 193 -3.48 -3.08 6.67
CA ASN A 193 -3.42 -4.49 6.29
C ASN A 193 -4.79 -5.16 6.49
N ILE A 194 -5.49 -4.91 7.61
CA ILE A 194 -6.87 -5.40 7.80
C ILE A 194 -7.77 -4.90 6.66
N TYR A 195 -7.62 -3.64 6.25
CA TYR A 195 -8.32 -3.12 5.09
C TYR A 195 -7.86 -3.76 3.77
N ALA A 196 -6.58 -4.07 3.58
CA ALA A 196 -6.09 -4.81 2.41
C ALA A 196 -6.67 -6.24 2.34
N ASP A 197 -6.79 -6.91 3.47
CA ASP A 197 -7.37 -8.27 3.58
C ASP A 197 -8.82 -8.31 3.10
N THR A 198 -9.56 -7.21 3.24
CA THR A 198 -10.92 -7.10 2.66
C THR A 198 -10.93 -7.28 1.14
N PHE A 199 -9.81 -6.98 0.47
CA PHE A 199 -9.63 -7.12 -0.97
C PHE A 199 -9.02 -8.46 -1.40
N GLU A 200 -8.69 -9.36 -0.47
CA GLU A 200 -8.11 -10.66 -0.79
C GLU A 200 -9.04 -11.50 -1.69
N THR A 201 -10.36 -11.37 -1.48
CA THR A 201 -11.37 -12.00 -2.33
C THR A 201 -11.26 -11.55 -3.80
N PHE A 202 -11.06 -10.26 -4.04
CA PHE A 202 -10.84 -9.73 -5.39
C PHE A 202 -9.50 -10.16 -5.99
N CYS A 203 -8.46 -10.33 -5.16
CA CYS A 203 -7.17 -10.84 -5.61
C CYS A 203 -7.27 -12.30 -6.05
N GLN A 204 -8.05 -13.10 -5.32
CA GLN A 204 -8.35 -14.48 -5.68
C GLN A 204 -9.11 -14.55 -7.02
N TYR A 205 -10.11 -13.70 -7.23
CA TYR A 205 -10.81 -13.61 -8.54
C TYR A 205 -9.85 -13.20 -9.66
N PHE A 206 -9.01 -12.20 -9.43
CA PHE A 206 -8.01 -11.78 -10.41
C PHE A 206 -7.05 -12.91 -10.79
N LYS A 207 -6.62 -13.70 -9.80
CA LYS A 207 -5.75 -14.86 -10.01
C LYS A 207 -6.44 -15.97 -10.80
N GLU A 208 -7.70 -16.26 -10.49
CA GLU A 208 -8.50 -17.23 -11.23
C GLU A 208 -8.68 -16.79 -12.69
N ASN A 209 -8.99 -15.51 -12.91
CA ASN A 209 -9.21 -14.93 -14.23
C ASN A 209 -7.94 -14.88 -15.08
N GLU A 210 -6.78 -14.63 -14.49
CA GLU A 210 -5.50 -14.74 -15.19
C GLU A 210 -5.10 -16.19 -15.48
N SER A 211 -5.51 -17.13 -14.63
CA SER A 211 -5.26 -18.56 -14.85
C SER A 211 -6.18 -19.20 -15.90
N LEU A 212 -7.30 -18.54 -16.22
CA LEU A 212 -8.27 -19.06 -17.18
C LEU A 212 -7.68 -19.02 -18.60
N ASN A 213 -7.25 -20.18 -19.07
CA ASN A 213 -6.76 -20.33 -20.43
C ASN A 213 -7.92 -20.62 -21.40
N LEU A 214 -8.19 -19.66 -22.29
CA LEU A 214 -9.26 -19.71 -23.28
C LEU A 214 -9.10 -20.84 -24.30
N ASP A 215 -7.87 -21.29 -24.55
CA ASP A 215 -7.60 -22.37 -25.49
C ASP A 215 -7.98 -23.73 -24.91
N VAL A 216 -7.81 -23.91 -23.59
CA VAL A 216 -8.30 -25.10 -22.88
C VAL A 216 -9.84 -25.12 -22.85
N LEU A 217 -10.46 -23.94 -22.70
CA LEU A 217 -11.91 -23.80 -22.69
C LEU A 217 -12.56 -24.07 -24.07
N LYS A 218 -11.81 -23.89 -25.16
CA LYS A 218 -12.21 -24.25 -26.53
C LYS A 218 -12.20 -25.75 -26.79
N GLU A 219 -11.26 -26.47 -26.19
CA GLU A 219 -11.09 -27.91 -26.39
C GLU A 219 -12.09 -28.74 -25.58
N GLN A 220 -12.53 -28.22 -24.44
CA GLN A 220 -13.53 -28.87 -23.60
C GLN A 220 -14.95 -28.55 -24.12
N ASP A 221 -15.73 -29.58 -24.47
CA ASP A 221 -17.12 -29.47 -24.94
C ASP A 221 -18.05 -29.17 -23.75
N HIS A 222 -17.91 -27.97 -23.19
CA HIS A 222 -18.72 -27.51 -22.07
C HIS A 222 -20.16 -27.27 -22.50
N GLY A 223 -21.11 -27.66 -21.64
CA GLY A 223 -22.52 -27.38 -21.87
C GLY A 223 -22.86 -25.89 -21.75
N VAL A 224 -23.94 -25.48 -22.40
CA VAL A 224 -24.56 -24.14 -22.23
C VAL A 224 -24.72 -23.71 -20.76
N PRO A 225 -25.15 -24.57 -19.79
CA PRO A 225 -25.28 -24.14 -18.39
C PRO A 225 -23.95 -23.68 -17.77
N PHE A 226 -22.81 -24.26 -18.16
CA PHE A 226 -21.51 -23.83 -17.66
C PHE A 226 -21.20 -22.40 -18.11
N PHE A 227 -21.42 -22.07 -19.38
CA PHE A 227 -21.20 -20.72 -19.89
C PHE A 227 -22.14 -19.70 -19.23
N ALA A 228 -23.38 -20.08 -18.94
CA ALA A 228 -24.31 -19.20 -18.21
C ALA A 228 -23.81 -18.86 -16.80
N GLU A 229 -23.35 -19.87 -16.04
CA GLU A 229 -22.80 -19.67 -14.70
C GLU A 229 -21.51 -18.82 -14.72
N GLN A 230 -20.61 -19.05 -15.69
CA GLN A 230 -19.40 -18.24 -15.83
C GLN A 230 -19.72 -16.78 -16.20
N LEU A 231 -20.68 -16.57 -17.10
CA LEU A 231 -21.09 -15.22 -17.50
C LEU A 231 -21.68 -14.45 -16.30
N GLU A 232 -22.54 -15.11 -15.51
CA GLU A 232 -23.10 -14.55 -14.28
C GLU A 232 -22.01 -14.23 -13.25
N LYS A 233 -21.05 -15.15 -13.04
CA LYS A 233 -19.89 -14.94 -12.17
C LYS A 233 -19.12 -13.68 -12.55
N TYR A 234 -18.72 -13.54 -13.82
CA TYR A 234 -17.92 -12.39 -14.26
C TYR A 234 -18.69 -11.07 -14.27
N HIS A 235 -20.00 -11.08 -14.55
CA HIS A 235 -20.84 -9.89 -14.41
C HIS A 235 -20.93 -9.43 -12.96
N ARG A 236 -21.07 -10.36 -12.02
CA ARG A 236 -21.06 -10.05 -10.58
C ARG A 236 -19.70 -9.50 -10.15
N GLU A 237 -18.60 -10.13 -10.53
CA GLU A 237 -17.24 -9.65 -10.23
C GLU A 237 -17.00 -8.23 -10.75
N HIS A 238 -17.43 -7.94 -11.97
CA HIS A 238 -17.32 -6.60 -12.56
C HIS A 238 -18.16 -5.57 -11.79
N LYS A 239 -19.40 -5.92 -11.40
CA LYS A 239 -20.27 -5.05 -10.61
C LYS A 239 -19.68 -4.77 -9.23
N ASP A 240 -19.15 -5.79 -8.57
CA ASP A 240 -18.51 -5.67 -7.25
C ASP A 240 -17.24 -4.81 -7.33
N ALA A 241 -16.43 -4.99 -8.39
CA ALA A 241 -15.22 -4.17 -8.62
C ALA A 241 -15.54 -2.68 -8.85
N LEU A 242 -16.69 -2.35 -9.46
CA LEU A 242 -17.14 -0.97 -9.64
C LEU A 242 -17.64 -0.32 -8.34
N ALA A 243 -18.19 -1.12 -7.42
CA ALA A 243 -18.71 -0.66 -6.13
C ALA A 243 -17.61 -0.25 -5.14
N ILE A 244 -16.35 -0.62 -5.40
CA ILE A 244 -15.20 -0.27 -4.56
C ILE A 244 -15.01 1.26 -4.54
N LYS A 245 -14.98 1.81 -3.31
CA LYS A 245 -14.65 3.22 -3.05
C LYS A 245 -13.15 3.46 -3.27
N GLU A 246 -12.81 4.46 -4.07
CA GLU A 246 -11.42 4.74 -4.48
C GLU A 246 -10.53 5.28 -3.36
N LYS A 247 -11.08 6.07 -2.44
CA LYS A 247 -10.31 6.70 -1.37
C LYS A 247 -10.97 6.47 -0.03
N ARG A 248 -10.20 5.96 0.93
CA ARG A 248 -10.70 5.72 2.28
C ARG A 248 -9.72 6.20 3.35
N ASN A 249 -10.26 6.96 4.31
CA ASN A 249 -9.52 7.45 5.47
C ASN A 249 -9.43 6.34 6.51
N LEU A 250 -8.22 6.02 6.96
CA LEU A 250 -7.92 5.12 8.07
C LEU A 250 -7.26 5.88 9.23
N GLY A 251 -7.72 7.11 9.48
CA GLY A 251 -7.13 8.03 10.46
C GLY A 251 -5.80 8.62 9.95
N MET A 252 -4.68 8.02 10.34
CA MET A 252 -3.34 8.50 9.98
C MET A 252 -3.01 8.33 8.48
N LEU A 253 -3.55 7.28 7.86
CA LEU A 253 -3.31 6.94 6.45
C LEU A 253 -4.58 7.15 5.63
N LEU A 254 -4.45 7.75 4.45
CA LEU A 254 -5.43 7.70 3.38
C LEU A 254 -5.00 6.61 2.40
N VAL A 255 -5.80 5.55 2.31
CA VAL A 255 -5.56 4.49 1.34
C VAL A 255 -6.26 4.82 0.03
N ASP A 256 -5.48 4.92 -1.05
CA ASP A 256 -5.96 5.13 -2.41
C ASP A 256 -5.97 3.79 -3.18
N ALA A 257 -7.16 3.29 -3.47
CA ALA A 257 -7.42 2.06 -4.22
C ALA A 257 -7.64 2.32 -5.73
N SER A 258 -7.39 3.54 -6.24
CA SER A 258 -7.61 3.87 -7.66
C SER A 258 -6.77 2.99 -8.59
N LYS A 259 -5.51 2.71 -8.24
CA LYS A 259 -4.62 1.84 -9.03
C LYS A 259 -5.04 0.38 -8.98
N LEU A 260 -5.48 -0.11 -7.82
CA LEU A 260 -6.09 -1.44 -7.68
C LEU A 260 -7.31 -1.57 -8.60
N LYS A 261 -8.24 -0.62 -8.53
CA LYS A 261 -9.48 -0.60 -9.33
C LYS A 261 -9.18 -0.56 -10.83
N ALA A 262 -8.21 0.25 -11.26
CA ALA A 262 -7.80 0.34 -12.66
C ALA A 262 -7.26 -0.99 -13.23
N LYS A 263 -6.64 -1.84 -12.39
CA LYS A 263 -6.17 -3.18 -12.78
C LYS A 263 -7.24 -4.27 -12.63
N LEU A 264 -8.12 -4.15 -11.64
CA LEU A 264 -9.14 -5.15 -11.35
C LEU A 264 -10.29 -5.14 -12.37
N ILE A 265 -10.80 -3.95 -12.74
CA ILE A 265 -11.92 -3.80 -13.69
C ILE A 265 -11.68 -4.49 -15.07
N PRO A 266 -10.51 -4.32 -15.73
CA PRO A 266 -10.30 -4.91 -17.05
C PRO A 266 -10.18 -6.45 -17.03
N SER A 267 -9.90 -7.08 -15.89
CA SER A 267 -9.70 -8.54 -15.82
C SER A 267 -10.99 -9.33 -16.09
N PRO A 268 -12.11 -9.11 -15.36
CA PRO A 268 -13.40 -9.73 -15.69
C PRO A 268 -13.91 -9.37 -17.08
N LEU A 269 -13.70 -8.12 -17.53
CA LEU A 269 -14.12 -7.69 -18.88
C LEU A 269 -13.41 -8.49 -19.97
N ARG A 270 -12.11 -8.74 -19.83
CA ARG A 270 -11.35 -9.59 -20.77
C ARG A 270 -11.91 -11.01 -20.84
N CYS A 271 -12.25 -11.60 -19.69
CA CYS A 271 -12.86 -12.93 -19.65
C CYS A 271 -14.25 -12.95 -20.30
N LEU A 272 -15.06 -11.90 -20.10
CA LEU A 272 -16.37 -11.74 -20.74
C LEU A 272 -16.28 -11.60 -22.26
N GLU A 273 -15.38 -10.73 -22.74
CA GLU A 273 -15.13 -10.54 -24.18
C GLU A 273 -14.70 -11.85 -24.84
N ALA A 274 -13.78 -12.58 -24.19
CA ALA A 274 -13.31 -13.85 -24.70
C ALA A 274 -14.40 -14.93 -24.79
N ILE A 275 -15.31 -15.00 -23.80
CA ILE A 275 -16.47 -15.90 -23.86
C ILE A 275 -17.44 -15.48 -24.97
N ASN A 276 -17.66 -14.17 -25.14
CA ASN A 276 -18.54 -13.63 -26.17
C ASN A 276 -18.00 -13.89 -27.59
N ASP A 277 -16.67 -13.95 -27.77
CA ASP A 277 -16.05 -14.36 -29.03
C ASP A 277 -16.07 -15.88 -29.26
N LEU A 278 -15.99 -16.66 -28.18
CA LEU A 278 -15.98 -18.13 -28.24
C LEU A 278 -17.36 -18.72 -28.57
N LEU A 279 -18.42 -18.21 -27.93
CA LEU A 279 -19.78 -18.74 -28.05
C LEU A 279 -20.29 -18.80 -29.51
N PRO A 280 -20.15 -17.75 -30.34
CA PRO A 280 -20.54 -17.79 -31.75
C PRO A 280 -19.76 -18.84 -32.55
N THR A 281 -18.46 -19.00 -32.25
CA THR A 281 -17.59 -19.97 -32.95
C THR A 281 -18.00 -21.41 -32.63
N LEU A 282 -18.30 -21.69 -31.37
CA LEU A 282 -18.76 -23.01 -30.92
C LEU A 282 -20.17 -23.31 -31.44
N ALA A 283 -21.08 -22.33 -31.38
CA ALA A 283 -22.42 -22.44 -31.95
C ALA A 283 -22.37 -22.72 -33.46
N LYS A 284 -21.53 -22.00 -34.21
CA LYS A 284 -21.33 -22.23 -35.64
C LYS A 284 -20.81 -23.63 -35.92
N LYS A 285 -19.80 -24.11 -35.17
CA LYS A 285 -19.24 -25.46 -35.33
C LYS A 285 -20.30 -26.56 -35.10
N LYS A 286 -21.15 -26.41 -34.08
CA LYS A 286 -22.25 -27.35 -33.80
C LYS A 286 -23.35 -27.27 -34.87
N MET A 287 -23.70 -26.06 -35.31
CA MET A 287 -24.66 -25.84 -36.40
C MET A 287 -24.18 -26.46 -37.72
N ASP A 288 -22.91 -26.22 -38.10
CA ASP A 288 -22.31 -26.79 -39.31
C ASP A 288 -22.27 -28.32 -39.26
N ALA A 289 -22.05 -28.92 -38.08
CA ALA A 289 -22.11 -30.37 -37.90
C ALA A 289 -23.53 -30.93 -38.10
N ILE A 290 -24.55 -30.27 -37.53
CA ILE A 290 -25.97 -30.64 -37.73
C ILE A 290 -26.38 -30.46 -39.20
N ILE A 291 -25.94 -29.38 -39.84
CA ILE A 291 -26.22 -29.15 -41.27
C ILE A 291 -25.57 -30.24 -42.13
N SER A 292 -24.32 -30.62 -41.85
CA SER A 292 -23.64 -31.71 -42.56
C SER A 292 -24.36 -33.04 -42.36
N GLU A 293 -24.80 -33.36 -41.14
CA GLU A 293 -25.57 -34.56 -40.85
C GLU A 293 -26.93 -34.55 -41.58
N ALA A 294 -27.62 -33.41 -41.58
CA ALA A 294 -28.89 -33.24 -42.29
C ALA A 294 -28.73 -33.34 -43.82
N GLN A 295 -27.65 -32.81 -44.38
CA GLN A 295 -27.32 -32.93 -45.81
C GLN A 295 -27.00 -34.37 -46.20
N ASP A 296 -26.20 -35.07 -45.39
CA ASP A 296 -25.91 -36.49 -45.60
C ASP A 296 -27.18 -37.35 -45.49
N ALA A 297 -28.06 -37.03 -44.54
CA ALA A 297 -29.35 -37.68 -44.40
C ALA A 297 -30.27 -37.42 -45.59
N GLN A 298 -30.36 -36.17 -46.05
CA GLN A 298 -31.10 -35.81 -47.25
C GLN A 298 -30.60 -36.59 -48.47
N PHE A 299 -29.28 -36.63 -48.68
CA PHE A 299 -28.69 -37.38 -49.79
C PHE A 299 -29.05 -38.87 -49.75
N LYS A 300 -29.00 -39.49 -48.56
CA LYS A 300 -29.38 -40.90 -48.37
C LYS A 300 -30.88 -41.15 -48.61
N LEU A 301 -31.75 -40.18 -48.27
CA LEU A 301 -33.19 -40.25 -48.52
C LEU A 301 -33.56 -40.03 -49.98
N GLU A 302 -32.79 -39.23 -50.71
CA GLU A 302 -32.99 -38.97 -52.15
C GLU A 302 -32.48 -40.13 -53.03
N MET A 303 -31.60 -40.99 -52.52
CA MET A 303 -31.17 -42.18 -53.26
C MET A 303 -32.32 -43.20 -53.38
N VAL A 304 -32.71 -43.49 -54.63
CA VAL A 304 -33.67 -44.56 -54.92
C VAL A 304 -32.94 -45.90 -54.90
N PRO A 305 -33.22 -46.80 -53.95
CA PRO A 305 -32.50 -48.07 -53.84
C PRO A 305 -32.85 -48.98 -55.04
N THR A 306 -31.82 -49.42 -55.76
CA THR A 306 -31.94 -50.33 -56.91
C THR A 306 -31.68 -51.79 -56.55
N THR A 307 -31.05 -52.03 -55.39
CA THR A 307 -30.64 -53.37 -54.93
C THR A 307 -31.34 -53.73 -53.61
N THR A 308 -31.66 -55.01 -53.39
CA THR A 308 -32.36 -55.48 -52.19
C THR A 308 -31.62 -55.16 -50.89
N THR A 309 -30.28 -55.11 -50.92
CA THR A 309 -29.42 -54.73 -49.79
C THR A 309 -29.48 -53.24 -49.48
N GLU A 310 -29.57 -52.39 -50.49
CA GLU A 310 -29.72 -50.92 -50.34
C GLU A 310 -31.08 -50.57 -49.75
N TYR A 311 -32.13 -51.33 -50.12
CA TYR A 311 -33.48 -51.16 -49.57
C TYR A 311 -33.53 -51.46 -48.07
N VAL A 312 -32.87 -52.53 -47.61
CA VAL A 312 -32.78 -52.86 -46.17
C VAL A 312 -32.00 -51.79 -45.41
N ASN A 313 -30.88 -51.31 -45.95
CA ASN A 313 -30.09 -50.24 -45.34
C ASN A 313 -30.86 -48.92 -45.25
N SER A 314 -31.69 -48.60 -46.25
CA SER A 314 -32.56 -47.42 -46.23
C SER A 314 -33.65 -47.52 -45.14
N LEU A 315 -34.22 -48.70 -44.91
CA LEU A 315 -35.21 -48.90 -43.85
C LEU A 315 -34.60 -48.79 -42.45
N ILE A 316 -33.42 -49.37 -42.23
CA ILE A 316 -32.68 -49.25 -40.96
C ILE A 316 -32.34 -47.77 -40.69
N PHE A 317 -31.91 -47.04 -41.71
CA PHE A 317 -31.59 -45.62 -41.59
C PHE A 317 -32.82 -44.75 -41.26
N LEU A 318 -33.99 -45.08 -41.81
CA LEU A 318 -35.24 -44.39 -41.49
C LEU A 318 -35.64 -44.61 -40.03
N ASP A 319 -35.47 -45.82 -39.50
CA ASP A 319 -35.74 -46.15 -38.10
C ASP A 319 -34.78 -45.38 -37.16
N ASP A 320 -33.48 -45.37 -37.47
CA ASP A 320 -32.45 -44.65 -36.71
C ASP A 320 -32.67 -43.13 -36.67
N ILE A 321 -33.11 -42.52 -37.79
CA ILE A 321 -33.46 -41.10 -37.83
C ILE A 321 -34.70 -40.81 -37.00
N GLN A 322 -35.70 -41.70 -37.05
CA GLN A 322 -36.97 -41.50 -36.37
C GLN A 322 -36.84 -41.62 -34.84
N GLU A 323 -35.85 -42.36 -34.33
CA GLU A 323 -35.50 -42.38 -32.89
C GLU A 323 -34.71 -41.15 -32.42
N ARG A 324 -34.02 -40.43 -33.33
CA ARG A 324 -33.13 -39.30 -32.99
C ARG A 324 -33.81 -37.93 -32.98
N VAL A 325 -34.93 -37.78 -33.68
CA VAL A 325 -35.75 -36.55 -33.74
C VAL A 325 -36.72 -36.50 -32.57
#